data_AF-A0A2G9REA5-F1
#
_entry.id   AF-A0A2G9REA5-F1
#
_cell.length_a   1.000
_cell.length_b   1.000
_cell.length_c   1.000
_cell.angle_alpha   90.00
_cell.angle_beta   90.00
_cell.angle_gamma   90.00
#
_symmetry.space_group_name_H-M   'P 1'
#
loop_
_entity.id
_entity.type
_entity.pdbx_description
1 polymer ?
#
loop_
_entity_poly.entity_id
_entity_poly.type
_entity_poly.pdbx_seq_one_letter_code
_entity_poly.pdbx_strand_id
1 'polypeptide(L)' 'MQKRGGGLHSASSSFWDNTTDGSCTVRWENRTMYCIVNVFAVAIHL' A
#
# COMPACT_ATOMS: atom_id res chain seq x y z
N MET A 1 8.26 -2.65 -8.97
CA MET A 1 9.60 -3.27 -8.81
C MET A 1 9.85 -4.27 -9.93
N GLN A 2 11.02 -4.24 -10.56
CA GLN A 2 11.40 -5.17 -11.62
C GLN A 2 11.67 -6.58 -11.09
N LYS A 3 11.10 -7.61 -11.73
CA LYS A 3 11.30 -9.03 -11.41
C LYS A 3 12.69 -9.48 -11.86
N ARG A 4 13.70 -9.26 -11.03
CA ARG A 4 15.10 -9.66 -11.27
C ARG A 4 15.59 -10.77 -10.34
N GLY A 5 14.68 -11.57 -9.79
CA GLY A 5 15.01 -12.69 -8.90
C GLY A 5 15.19 -12.34 -7.42
N GLY A 6 15.12 -11.05 -7.06
CA GLY A 6 15.04 -10.59 -5.67
C GLY A 6 13.61 -10.64 -5.12
N GLY A 7 13.45 -11.00 -3.84
CA GLY A 7 12.18 -10.91 -3.12
C GLY A 7 11.83 -9.47 -2.75
N LEU A 8 10.55 -9.22 -2.41
CA LEU A 8 10.05 -7.91 -1.98
C LEU A 8 9.21 -8.05 -0.72
N HIS A 9 9.62 -7.36 0.34
CA HIS A 9 8.80 -7.13 1.52
C HIS A 9 8.50 -5.63 1.62
N SER A 10 7.23 -5.26 1.56
CA SER A 10 6.77 -3.88 1.68
C SER A 10 5.64 -3.83 2.70
N ALA A 11 5.85 -3.03 3.73
CA ALA A 11 4.89 -2.77 4.80
C ALA A 11 4.77 -1.25 5.00
N SER A 12 3.63 -0.82 5.52
CA SER A 12 3.35 0.56 5.89
C SER A 12 2.75 0.58 7.29
N SER A 13 3.08 1.61 8.06
CA SER A 13 2.55 1.83 9.41
C SER A 13 1.92 3.21 9.51
N SER A 14 0.99 3.33 10.44
CA SER A 14 -0.08 4.32 10.40
C SER A 14 -0.46 4.70 11.82
N PHE A 15 -0.64 5.99 12.10
CA PHE A 15 -1.08 6.50 13.40
C PHE A 15 -2.33 7.39 13.23
N TRP A 16 -3.51 6.77 13.30
CA TRP A 16 -4.78 7.31 12.79
C TRP A 16 -5.96 6.97 13.71
N ASP A 17 -7.13 7.57 13.47
CA ASP A 17 -8.40 7.18 14.07
C ASP A 17 -9.00 5.96 13.34
N ASN A 18 -9.16 4.85 14.05
CA ASN A 18 -9.63 3.58 13.48
C ASN A 18 -11.13 3.59 13.09
N THR A 19 -11.86 4.65 13.40
CA THR A 19 -13.29 4.77 13.05
C THR A 19 -13.51 5.54 11.75
N THR A 20 -12.65 6.50 11.43
CA THR A 20 -12.84 7.45 10.32
C THR A 20 -11.74 7.37 9.26
N ASP A 21 -10.54 6.96 9.66
CA ASP A 21 -9.39 6.81 8.76
C ASP A 21 -9.31 5.37 8.22
N GLY A 22 -8.66 5.21 7.07
CA GLY A 22 -8.57 3.90 6.43
C GLY A 22 -7.43 3.78 5.43
N SER A 23 -7.15 2.54 5.03
CA SER A 23 -6.20 2.26 3.96
C SER A 23 -6.68 1.15 3.03
N CYS A 24 -6.19 1.20 1.80
CA CYS A 24 -6.44 0.18 0.79
C CYS A 24 -5.13 -0.17 0.09
N THR A 25 -4.78 -1.46 0.07
CA THR A 25 -3.61 -1.97 -0.64
C THR A 25 -4.07 -2.77 -1.84
N VAL A 26 -3.62 -2.37 -3.03
CA VAL A 26 -3.84 -3.12 -4.28
C VAL A 26 -2.51 -3.66 -4.78
N ARG A 27 -2.46 -4.96 -5.03
CA ARG A 27 -1.30 -5.64 -5.60
C ARG A 27 -1.60 -6.08 -7.02
N TRP A 28 -0.65 -5.85 -7.92
CA TRP A 28 -0.71 -6.28 -9.30
C TRP A 28 0.65 -6.79 -9.75
N GLU A 29 0.64 -7.71 -10.72
CA GLU A 29 1.86 -8.19 -11.34
C GLU A 29 1.69 -8.48 -12.82
N ASN A 30 2.81 -8.39 -13.54
CA ASN A 30 2.95 -8.94 -14.88
C ASN A 30 4.24 -9.76 -14.98
N ARG A 31 4.62 -10.16 -16.20
CA ARG A 31 5.81 -10.99 -16.44
C ARG A 31 7.12 -10.37 -15.92
N THR A 32 7.24 -9.05 -15.89
CA THR A 32 8.52 -8.36 -15.65
C THR A 32 8.51 -7.45 -14.42
N MET A 33 7.36 -7.20 -13.81
CA MET A 33 7.22 -6.28 -12.68
C MET A 33 6.18 -6.71 -11.66
N TYR A 34 6.43 -6.34 -10.40
CA TYR A 34 5.44 -6.22 -9.33
C TYR A 34 5.02 -4.75 -9.21
N CYS A 35 3.73 -4.49 -9.00
CA CYS A 35 3.20 -3.18 -8.66
C CYS A 35 2.38 -3.30 -7.36
N ILE A 36 2.66 -2.46 -6.37
CA ILE A 36 1.91 -2.40 -5.11
C ILE A 36 1.52 -0.93 -4.93
N VAL A 37 0.23 -0.68 -4.78
CA VAL A 37 -0.36 0.63 -4.54
C VAL A 37 -0.97 0.63 -3.15
N ASN A 38 -0.61 1.61 -2.33
CA ASN A 38 -1.25 1.86 -1.03
C ASN A 38 -1.96 3.22 -1.09
N VAL A 39 -3.24 3.24 -0.75
CA VAL A 39 -4.06 4.45 -0.62
C VAL A 39 -4.36 4.65 0.86
N PHE A 40 -4.19 5.87 1.34
CA PHE A 40 -4.45 6.27 2.73
C PHE A 40 -5.52 7.36 2.74
N ALA A 41 -6.64 7.09 3.39
CA ALA A 41 -7.73 8.04 3.57
C ALA A 41 -7.70 8.53 5.02
N VAL A 42 -7.58 9.84 5.21
CA VAL A 42 -7.53 10.48 6.53
C VAL A 42 -8.66 11.52 6.60
N ALA A 43 -9.57 11.33 7.55
CA ALA A 43 -10.63 12.26 7.83
C ALA A 43 -10.09 13.49 8.56
N ILE A 44 -10.63 14.65 8.22
CA ILE A 44 -10.32 15.91 8.88
C ILE A 44 -11.63 16.42 9.49
N HIS A 45 -11.68 16.52 10.81
CA HIS A 45 -12.80 17.14 11.51
C HIS A 45 -12.59 18.66 11.53
N LEU A 46 -13.57 19.40 11.02
CA LEU A 46 -13.67 20.86 11.07
C LEU A 46 -14.64 21.29 12.17
#